data_AF-A0A969YIS2-F1
#
_entry.id   AF-A0A969YIS2-F1
#
_cell.length_a   1.000
_cell.length_b   1.000
_cell.length_c   1.000
_cell.angle_alpha   90.00
_cell.angle_beta   90.00
_cell.angle_gamma   90.00
#
_symmetry.space_group_name_H-M   'P 1'
#
loop_
_entity.id
_entity.type
_entity.pdbx_description
1 polymer ?
#
loop_
_entity_poly.entity_id
_entity_poly.type
_entity_poly.pdbx_seq_one_letter_code
_entity_poly.pdbx_strand_id
1 'polypeptide(L)'
;MKVLYTSDTHVHPAHFRRLLHAAEATRPDMIIIGGDINPNWKKGIVGSIEPHRSWIRDKMLPAILAFRNAYPGTLILLDLGNDDIVAARELLEPHDGKEFHLLHRRLVKTNADVVVVGYMNVNPTPFAIKDWEKPDCRDASGLMAPDVARSGYSTASGIAEAIEMDLSCGTIEDDLEELSRSMGEDFSGGHAF
;
A
#
# COMPACT_ATOMS: atom_id res chain seq x y z
N MET A 1 -21.35 -4.97 -8.32
CA MET A 1 -19.88 -4.97 -8.26
C MET A 1 -19.43 -6.11 -7.35
N LYS A 2 -18.45 -6.91 -7.78
CA LYS A 2 -17.77 -7.94 -6.99
C LYS A 2 -16.33 -7.49 -6.75
N VAL A 3 -15.94 -7.47 -5.49
CA VAL A 3 -14.58 -7.14 -5.06
C VAL A 3 -13.96 -8.39 -4.44
N LEU A 4 -12.74 -8.71 -4.85
CA LEU A 4 -11.88 -9.66 -4.16
C LEU A 4 -10.80 -8.88 -3.42
N TYR A 5 -10.69 -9.09 -2.11
CA TYR A 5 -9.74 -8.37 -1.26
C TYR A 5 -8.80 -9.35 -0.58
N THR A 6 -7.53 -8.98 -0.43
CA THR A 6 -6.59 -9.64 0.47
C THR A 6 -5.63 -8.63 1.08
N SER A 7 -5.02 -9.01 2.19
CA SER A 7 -3.87 -8.39 2.83
C SER A 7 -2.93 -9.51 3.32
N ASP A 8 -1.78 -9.19 3.90
CA ASP A 8 -0.99 -10.09 4.74
C ASP A 8 -0.60 -11.39 4.01
N THR A 9 -0.18 -11.27 2.75
CA THR A 9 0.31 -12.45 2.03
C THR A 9 1.74 -12.82 2.44
N HIS A 10 2.48 -11.88 3.06
CA HIS A 10 3.78 -12.08 3.72
C HIS A 10 4.78 -12.92 2.89
N VAL A 11 4.94 -12.59 1.60
CA VAL A 11 5.89 -13.27 0.68
C VAL A 11 5.63 -14.77 0.54
N HIS A 12 4.45 -15.24 0.93
CA HIS A 12 4.10 -16.64 0.85
C HIS A 12 3.53 -16.96 -0.53
N PRO A 13 4.27 -17.67 -1.42
CA PRO A 13 3.86 -17.83 -2.81
C PRO A 13 2.52 -18.56 -2.96
N ALA A 14 2.16 -19.41 -1.99
CA ALA A 14 0.87 -20.07 -2.02
C ALA A 14 -0.29 -19.12 -1.71
N HIS A 15 -0.12 -18.10 -0.87
CA HIS A 15 -1.18 -17.11 -0.60
C HIS A 15 -1.43 -16.26 -1.84
N PHE A 16 -0.37 -15.76 -2.46
CA PHE A 16 -0.48 -14.98 -3.69
C PHE A 16 -1.11 -15.77 -4.84
N ARG A 17 -0.72 -17.05 -5.02
CA ARG A 17 -1.38 -17.92 -6.01
C ARG A 17 -2.86 -18.17 -5.70
N ARG A 18 -3.23 -18.32 -4.42
CA ARG A 18 -4.63 -18.51 -4.02
C ARG A 18 -5.48 -17.28 -4.33
N LEU A 19 -4.94 -16.07 -4.15
CA LEU A 19 -5.59 -14.84 -4.59
C LEU A 19 -5.89 -14.88 -6.08
N LEU A 20 -4.88 -15.16 -6.92
CA LEU A 20 -5.06 -15.16 -8.37
C LEU A 20 -6.02 -16.27 -8.83
N HIS A 21 -5.91 -17.49 -8.29
CA HIS A 21 -6.86 -18.56 -8.59
C HIS A 21 -8.29 -18.21 -8.16
N ALA A 22 -8.47 -17.55 -7.01
CA ALA A 22 -9.78 -17.09 -6.58
C ALA A 22 -10.34 -16.03 -7.53
N ALA A 23 -9.50 -15.10 -8.01
CA ALA A 23 -9.89 -14.11 -9.00
C ALA A 23 -10.27 -14.75 -10.35
N GLU A 24 -9.53 -15.76 -10.79
CA GLU A 24 -9.84 -16.55 -12.00
C GLU A 24 -11.19 -17.24 -11.90
N ALA A 25 -11.49 -17.84 -10.75
CA ALA A 25 -12.74 -18.57 -10.53
C ALA A 25 -13.95 -17.63 -10.36
N THR A 26 -13.76 -16.50 -9.67
CA THR A 26 -14.87 -15.61 -9.29
C THR A 26 -15.13 -14.48 -10.27
N ARG A 27 -14.12 -14.14 -11.12
CA ARG A 27 -14.15 -13.04 -12.08
C ARG A 27 -14.65 -11.75 -11.44
N PRO A 28 -13.93 -11.22 -10.44
CA PRO A 28 -14.34 -9.99 -9.78
C PRO A 28 -14.15 -8.81 -10.74
N ASP A 29 -14.95 -7.76 -10.52
CA ASP A 29 -14.75 -6.48 -11.20
C ASP A 29 -13.44 -5.82 -10.73
N MET A 30 -13.04 -6.11 -9.49
CA MET A 30 -11.87 -5.53 -8.85
C MET A 30 -11.15 -6.50 -7.92
N ILE A 31 -9.82 -6.44 -7.92
CA ILE A 31 -8.95 -7.00 -6.89
C ILE A 31 -8.33 -5.84 -6.10
N ILE A 32 -8.39 -5.91 -4.78
CA ILE A 32 -7.69 -5.00 -3.88
C ILE A 32 -6.67 -5.82 -3.08
N ILE A 33 -5.41 -5.39 -3.11
CA ILE A 33 -4.32 -5.98 -2.33
C ILE A 33 -3.87 -4.93 -1.32
N GLY A 34 -4.19 -5.13 -0.05
CA GLY A 34 -4.20 -4.10 1.00
C GLY A 34 -2.96 -4.03 1.90
N GLY A 35 -1.79 -4.44 1.41
CA GLY A 35 -0.53 -4.35 2.16
C GLY A 35 -0.05 -5.64 2.81
N ASP A 36 1.13 -5.54 3.43
CA ASP A 36 1.95 -6.62 4.00
C ASP A 36 2.12 -7.80 3.01
N ILE A 37 2.51 -7.44 1.79
CA ILE A 37 2.59 -8.35 0.65
C ILE A 37 4.01 -8.86 0.45
N ASN A 38 4.99 -8.00 0.68
CA ASN A 38 6.40 -8.20 0.40
C ASN A 38 7.34 -8.40 1.63
N PRO A 39 6.90 -8.54 2.91
CA PRO A 39 7.85 -8.71 4.00
C PRO A 39 8.65 -10.00 3.88
N ASN A 40 9.93 -9.83 3.61
CA ASN A 40 10.94 -10.89 3.57
C ASN A 40 12.12 -10.49 4.46
N TRP A 41 11.81 -10.31 5.74
CA TRP A 41 12.78 -9.85 6.73
C TRP A 41 13.96 -10.81 6.87
N LYS A 42 15.16 -10.35 6.50
CA LYS A 42 16.43 -11.09 6.56
C LYS A 42 17.52 -10.19 7.14
N LYS A 43 18.14 -10.61 8.25
CA LYS A 43 19.32 -9.94 8.84
C LYS A 43 19.10 -8.42 9.08
N GLY A 44 17.91 -8.03 9.55
CA GLY A 44 17.54 -6.62 9.77
C GLY A 44 17.17 -5.86 8.49
N ILE A 45 16.95 -4.54 8.58
CA ILE A 45 16.40 -3.74 7.48
C ILE A 45 17.32 -3.75 6.25
N VAL A 46 18.62 -3.50 6.43
CA VAL A 46 19.61 -3.52 5.34
C VAL A 46 19.59 -4.85 4.58
N GLY A 47 19.57 -5.97 5.32
CA GLY A 47 19.57 -7.30 4.71
C GLY A 47 18.24 -7.68 4.04
N SER A 48 17.17 -6.92 4.28
CA SER A 48 15.82 -7.19 3.76
C SER A 48 15.52 -6.45 2.46
N ILE A 49 16.29 -5.42 2.10
CA ILE A 49 16.03 -4.60 0.89
C ILE A 49 15.99 -5.45 -0.40
N GLU A 50 17.07 -6.19 -0.71
CA GLU A 50 17.09 -7.03 -1.91
C GLU A 50 16.07 -8.18 -1.87
N PRO A 51 15.87 -8.88 -0.73
CA PRO A 51 14.78 -9.84 -0.61
C PRO A 51 13.39 -9.29 -0.95
N HIS A 52 13.03 -8.08 -0.49
CA HIS A 52 11.75 -7.44 -0.85
C HIS A 52 11.70 -7.07 -2.34
N ARG A 53 12.77 -6.46 -2.87
CA ARG A 53 12.89 -6.14 -4.30
C ARG A 53 12.76 -7.38 -5.18
N SER A 54 13.45 -8.47 -4.84
CA SER A 54 13.42 -9.72 -5.59
C SER A 54 12.04 -10.39 -5.56
N TRP A 55 11.31 -10.32 -4.45
CA TRP A 55 9.93 -10.80 -4.40
C TRP A 55 9.03 -10.05 -5.40
N ILE A 56 9.09 -8.72 -5.39
CA ILE A 56 8.31 -7.90 -6.31
C ILE A 56 8.71 -8.20 -7.76
N ARG A 57 10.00 -8.08 -8.07
CA ARG A 57 10.58 -8.22 -9.42
C ARG A 57 10.36 -9.61 -10.00
N ASP A 58 10.64 -10.66 -9.23
CA ASP A 58 10.79 -12.01 -9.76
C ASP A 58 9.54 -12.88 -9.57
N LYS A 59 8.59 -12.44 -8.72
CA LYS A 59 7.38 -13.22 -8.39
C LYS A 59 6.10 -12.42 -8.54
N MET A 60 5.95 -11.30 -7.82
CA MET A 60 4.68 -10.59 -7.76
C MET A 60 4.32 -9.92 -9.08
N LEU A 61 5.21 -9.07 -9.62
CA LEU A 61 4.97 -8.35 -10.87
C LEU A 61 4.71 -9.31 -12.04
N PRO A 62 5.57 -10.32 -12.33
CA PRO A 62 5.30 -11.26 -13.43
C PRO A 62 3.93 -11.94 -13.32
N ALA A 63 3.50 -12.29 -12.11
CA ALA A 63 2.21 -12.94 -11.88
C ALA A 63 1.02 -11.97 -12.06
N ILE A 64 1.13 -10.71 -11.59
CA ILE A 64 0.13 -9.67 -11.83
C ILE A 64 0.00 -9.39 -13.33
N LEU A 65 1.12 -9.24 -14.04
CA LEU A 65 1.14 -8.97 -15.48
C LEU A 65 0.49 -10.12 -16.27
N ALA A 66 0.82 -11.37 -15.93
CA ALA A 66 0.20 -12.54 -16.54
C ALA A 66 -1.32 -12.58 -16.31
N PHE A 67 -1.76 -12.31 -15.08
CA PHE A 67 -3.17 -12.23 -14.75
C PHE A 67 -3.88 -11.09 -15.52
N ARG A 68 -3.30 -9.89 -15.53
CA ARG A 68 -3.86 -8.72 -16.23
C ARG A 68 -4.03 -8.97 -17.73
N ASN A 69 -3.06 -9.64 -18.36
CA ASN A 69 -3.14 -10.02 -19.77
C ASN A 69 -4.26 -11.02 -20.05
N ALA A 70 -4.48 -11.98 -19.15
CA ALA A 70 -5.58 -12.95 -19.27
C ALA A 70 -6.95 -12.32 -18.96
N TYR A 71 -7.00 -11.30 -18.09
CA TYR A 71 -8.22 -10.70 -17.55
C TYR A 71 -8.20 -9.16 -17.61
N PRO A 72 -8.18 -8.55 -18.80
CA PRO A 72 -8.07 -7.09 -18.97
C PRO A 72 -9.29 -6.29 -18.46
N GLY A 73 -10.38 -6.96 -18.08
CA GLY A 73 -11.56 -6.33 -17.49
C GLY A 73 -11.49 -6.13 -15.98
N THR A 74 -10.57 -6.81 -15.28
CA THR A 74 -10.47 -6.72 -13.80
C THR A 74 -9.56 -5.57 -13.41
N LEU A 75 -10.08 -4.63 -12.61
CA LEU A 75 -9.32 -3.53 -12.03
C LEU A 75 -8.46 -4.05 -10.87
N ILE A 76 -7.17 -3.74 -10.85
CA ILE A 76 -6.26 -4.16 -9.79
C ILE A 76 -5.81 -2.92 -9.03
N LEU A 77 -6.09 -2.90 -7.73
CA LEU A 77 -5.70 -1.84 -6.81
C LEU A 77 -4.73 -2.41 -5.79
N LEU A 78 -3.65 -1.67 -5.54
CA LEU A 78 -2.54 -2.11 -4.71
C LEU A 78 -2.22 -1.03 -3.67
N ASP A 79 -2.28 -1.43 -2.41
CA ASP A 79 -1.71 -0.69 -1.29
C ASP A 79 -0.52 -1.45 -0.72
N LEU A 80 0.32 -0.75 0.04
CA LEU A 80 1.45 -1.30 0.77
C LEU A 80 1.16 -1.14 2.26
N GLY A 81 1.63 -2.08 3.06
CA GLY A 81 1.51 -2.04 4.51
C GLY A 81 2.79 -1.55 5.18
N ASN A 82 2.78 -1.45 6.50
CA ASN A 82 3.94 -0.98 7.26
C ASN A 82 5.18 -1.86 7.07
N ASP A 83 4.97 -3.14 6.77
CA ASP A 83 6.04 -4.11 6.57
C ASP A 83 6.59 -4.11 5.13
N ASP A 84 5.92 -3.37 4.23
CA ASP A 84 6.33 -3.25 2.84
C ASP A 84 7.29 -2.07 2.63
N ILE A 85 8.60 -2.29 2.77
CA ILE A 85 9.62 -1.22 2.66
C ILE A 85 9.48 -0.36 1.38
N VAL A 86 9.73 0.95 1.50
CA VAL A 86 9.65 1.90 0.37
C VAL A 86 10.69 1.61 -0.71
N ALA A 87 11.87 1.08 -0.37
CA ALA A 87 12.91 0.73 -1.35
C ALA A 87 12.46 -0.32 -2.39
N ALA A 88 11.38 -1.06 -2.14
CA ALA A 88 10.80 -1.99 -3.11
C ALA A 88 9.67 -1.36 -3.94
N ARG A 89 9.10 -0.22 -3.50
CA ARG A 89 8.02 0.51 -4.18
C ARG A 89 8.43 1.05 -5.54
N GLU A 90 9.69 1.46 -5.71
CA GLU A 90 10.22 1.98 -6.99
C GLU A 90 10.03 1.00 -8.16
N LEU A 91 9.93 -0.30 -7.87
CA LEU A 91 9.67 -1.34 -8.89
C LEU A 91 8.21 -1.37 -9.34
N LEU A 92 7.29 -0.83 -8.54
CA LEU A 92 5.85 -0.80 -8.81
C LEU A 92 5.43 0.47 -9.54
N GLU A 93 6.09 1.60 -9.29
CA GLU A 93 5.73 2.90 -9.87
C GLU A 93 5.67 2.93 -11.40
N PRO A 94 6.57 2.26 -12.16
CA PRO A 94 6.48 2.24 -13.63
C PRO A 94 5.20 1.57 -14.18
N HIS A 95 4.51 0.77 -13.36
CA HIS A 95 3.32 0.00 -13.70
C HIS A 95 2.01 0.63 -13.23
N ASP A 96 2.12 1.65 -12.38
CA ASP A 96 0.99 2.40 -11.83
C ASP A 96 0.22 3.13 -12.94
N GLY A 97 -1.10 2.94 -12.96
CA GLY A 97 -2.00 3.46 -14.00
C GLY A 97 -2.02 2.64 -15.30
N LYS A 98 -1.22 1.58 -15.42
CA LYS A 98 -1.16 0.72 -16.61
C LYS A 98 -1.66 -0.69 -16.30
N GLU A 99 -1.01 -1.37 -15.37
CA GLU A 99 -1.34 -2.76 -15.03
C GLU A 99 -2.08 -2.89 -13.70
N PHE A 100 -1.89 -1.92 -12.80
CA PHE A 100 -2.63 -1.74 -11.55
C PHE A 100 -2.59 -0.27 -11.14
N HIS A 101 -3.31 0.11 -10.09
CA HIS A 101 -3.22 1.43 -9.47
C HIS A 101 -2.68 1.34 -8.06
N LEU A 102 -1.63 2.09 -7.75
CA LEU A 102 -1.18 2.31 -6.39
C LEU A 102 -2.16 3.23 -5.67
N LEU A 103 -2.60 2.87 -4.46
CA LEU A 103 -3.72 3.54 -3.80
C LEU A 103 -3.35 4.62 -2.79
N HIS A 104 -2.11 4.65 -2.27
CA HIS A 104 -1.73 5.61 -1.22
C HIS A 104 -2.12 7.04 -1.53
N ARG A 105 -2.98 7.62 -0.68
CA ARG A 105 -3.50 8.98 -0.80
C ARG A 105 -4.13 9.27 -2.17
N ARG A 106 -4.81 8.29 -2.74
CA ARG A 106 -5.51 8.43 -4.02
C ARG A 106 -6.92 7.90 -3.93
N LEU A 107 -7.78 8.54 -4.73
CA LEU A 107 -9.15 8.14 -4.95
C LEU A 107 -9.24 7.47 -6.32
N VAL A 108 -9.77 6.25 -6.37
CA VAL A 108 -10.03 5.52 -7.62
C VAL A 108 -11.53 5.36 -7.77
N LYS A 109 -12.09 6.06 -8.75
CA LYS A 109 -13.49 5.90 -9.16
C LYS A 109 -13.64 4.53 -9.83
N THR A 110 -14.66 3.80 -9.41
CA THR A 110 -15.00 2.50 -10.01
C THR A 110 -16.09 2.69 -11.06
N ASN A 111 -16.39 1.65 -11.82
CA ASN A 111 -17.55 1.65 -12.73
C ASN A 111 -18.90 1.53 -11.99
N ALA A 112 -18.88 1.54 -10.65
CA ALA A 112 -20.06 1.61 -9.80
C ALA A 112 -20.05 2.94 -9.02
N ASP A 113 -21.14 3.23 -8.32
CA ASP A 113 -21.27 4.40 -7.42
C ASP A 113 -20.48 4.21 -6.12
N VAL A 114 -19.22 3.77 -6.24
CA VAL A 114 -18.27 3.52 -5.16
C VAL A 114 -16.92 4.08 -5.58
N VAL A 115 -16.24 4.74 -4.63
CA VAL A 115 -14.85 5.17 -4.75
C VAL A 115 -14.02 4.38 -3.78
N VAL A 116 -12.86 3.92 -4.24
CA VAL A 116 -11.85 3.28 -3.37
C VAL A 116 -10.79 4.32 -3.04
N VAL A 117 -10.46 4.44 -1.76
CA VAL A 117 -9.40 5.29 -1.26
C VAL A 117 -8.41 4.42 -0.51
N GLY A 118 -7.11 4.56 -0.78
CA GLY A 118 -6.07 3.89 0.00
C GLY A 118 -5.22 4.86 0.79
N TYR A 119 -4.67 4.36 1.87
CA TYR A 119 -3.86 5.12 2.80
C TYR A 119 -2.94 4.17 3.56
N MET A 120 -1.64 4.26 3.26
CA MET A 120 -0.62 3.30 3.73
C MET A 120 0.01 3.70 5.06
N ASN A 121 -0.11 4.96 5.50
CA ASN A 121 0.60 5.35 6.71
C ASN A 121 -0.05 4.68 7.92
N VAL A 122 0.79 4.21 8.83
CA VAL A 122 0.40 3.60 10.09
C VAL A 122 0.81 4.49 11.26
N ASN A 123 0.15 4.28 12.40
CA ASN A 123 0.52 4.93 13.64
C ASN A 123 1.99 4.61 14.00
N PRO A 124 2.64 5.43 14.85
CA PRO A 124 3.98 5.13 15.34
C PRO A 124 4.05 3.74 15.97
N THR A 125 5.10 2.97 15.67
CA THR A 125 5.23 1.57 16.09
C THR A 125 6.55 1.32 16.87
N PRO A 126 6.66 0.19 17.61
CA PRO A 126 7.94 -0.25 18.19
C PRO A 126 8.99 -0.67 17.16
N PHE A 127 8.63 -0.88 15.89
CA PHE A 127 9.51 -1.52 14.92
C PHE A 127 10.61 -0.58 14.43
N ALA A 128 11.69 -1.16 13.92
CA ALA A 128 12.81 -0.37 13.43
C ALA A 128 12.53 0.30 12.07
N ILE A 129 11.55 -0.17 11.31
CA ILE A 129 11.13 0.44 10.04
C ILE A 129 10.28 1.67 10.32
N LYS A 130 10.54 2.77 9.60
CA LYS A 130 9.84 4.06 9.77
C LYS A 130 9.26 4.60 8.47
N ASP A 131 9.27 3.80 7.40
CA ASP A 131 8.88 4.20 6.05
C ASP A 131 7.45 4.71 5.92
N TRP A 132 6.53 4.11 6.68
CA TRP A 132 5.10 4.42 6.63
C TRP A 132 4.57 4.96 7.95
N GLU A 133 5.44 5.29 8.91
CA GLU A 133 4.97 5.77 10.20
C GLU A 133 4.65 7.26 10.15
N LYS A 134 3.47 7.62 10.66
CA LYS A 134 3.03 9.01 10.79
C LYS A 134 2.28 9.17 12.12
N PRO A 135 2.42 10.32 12.82
CA PRO A 135 1.58 10.63 13.97
C PRO A 135 0.09 10.44 13.66
N ASP A 136 -0.66 9.80 14.56
CA ASP A 136 -2.05 9.39 14.28
C ASP A 136 -3.03 10.58 14.25
N CYS A 137 -3.41 11.10 15.42
CA CYS A 137 -4.30 12.26 15.56
C CYS A 137 -3.58 13.47 16.17
N ARG A 138 -4.14 14.67 15.98
CA ARG A 138 -3.61 15.94 16.52
C ARG A 138 -3.57 15.94 18.04
N ASP A 139 -4.56 15.35 18.69
CA ASP A 139 -4.70 15.24 20.14
C ASP A 139 -4.15 13.92 20.71
N ALA A 140 -4.01 12.89 19.87
CA ALA A 140 -3.51 11.58 20.23
C ALA A 140 -2.55 11.04 19.16
N SER A 141 -1.33 11.57 19.11
CA SER A 141 -0.34 11.27 18.07
C SER A 141 0.19 9.82 18.04
N GLY A 142 -0.12 9.00 19.05
CA GLY A 142 0.46 7.67 19.24
C GLY A 142 1.88 7.66 19.81
N LEU A 143 2.60 8.79 19.80
CA LEU A 143 4.01 8.91 20.20
C LEU A 143 4.31 8.72 21.69
N MET A 144 3.27 8.67 22.52
CA MET A 144 3.37 8.49 23.98
C MET A 144 3.04 7.06 24.43
N ALA A 145 2.73 6.18 23.48
CA ALA A 145 2.53 4.77 23.80
C ALA A 145 3.86 4.13 24.28
N PRO A 146 3.84 3.25 25.29
CA PRO A 146 5.05 2.79 26.00
C PRO A 146 6.12 2.16 25.11
N ASP A 147 5.71 1.49 24.05
CA ASP A 147 6.61 0.70 23.20
C ASP A 147 7.02 1.43 21.92
N VAL A 148 6.57 2.67 21.68
CA VAL A 148 6.86 3.37 20.42
C VAL A 148 8.32 3.77 20.32
N ALA A 149 8.96 3.36 19.22
CA ALA A 149 10.31 3.79 18.85
C ALA A 149 10.21 4.98 17.89
N ARG A 150 10.80 6.12 18.26
CA ARG A 150 10.87 7.32 17.38
C ARG A 150 12.04 7.26 16.40
N SER A 151 13.12 6.63 16.84
CA SER A 151 14.30 6.36 16.04
C SER A 151 14.13 5.04 15.28
N GLY A 152 14.60 4.97 14.05
CA GLY A 152 14.61 3.74 13.28
C GLY A 152 15.32 3.95 11.95
N TYR A 153 14.80 3.33 10.90
CA TYR A 153 15.33 3.43 9.56
C TYR A 153 14.23 3.71 8.55
N SER A 154 14.53 4.59 7.60
CA SER A 154 13.78 4.69 6.35
C SER A 154 14.59 4.08 5.21
N THR A 155 13.88 3.55 4.22
CA THR A 155 14.42 3.02 2.97
C THR A 155 14.03 3.88 1.76
N ALA A 156 13.51 5.10 1.98
CA ALA A 156 13.01 5.98 0.94
C ALA A 156 14.06 6.39 -0.11
N SER A 157 15.35 6.42 0.25
CA SER A 157 16.46 6.69 -0.69
C SER A 157 16.93 5.43 -1.45
N GLY A 158 16.26 4.29 -1.26
CA GLY A 158 16.64 2.99 -1.82
C GLY A 158 17.69 2.23 -1.00
N ILE A 159 18.20 2.83 0.10
CA ILE A 159 19.08 2.22 1.10
C ILE A 159 18.51 2.49 2.50
N ALA A 160 18.93 1.71 3.51
CA ALA A 160 18.50 1.94 4.88
C ALA A 160 19.29 3.10 5.52
N GLU A 161 18.61 4.16 5.88
CA GLU A 161 19.15 5.35 6.55
C GLU A 161 18.56 5.47 7.94
N ALA A 162 19.40 5.69 8.95
CA ALA A 162 18.93 5.93 10.30
C ALA A 162 18.21 7.28 10.34
N ILE A 163 16.98 7.30 10.86
CA ILE A 163 16.16 8.50 10.97
C ILE A 163 15.52 8.61 12.35
N GLU A 164 15.17 9.84 12.72
CA GLU A 164 14.13 10.12 13.69
C GLU A 164 12.84 10.42 12.93
N MET A 165 11.71 9.97 13.46
CA MET A 165 10.40 10.28 12.89
C MET A 165 10.20 11.80 12.75
N ASP A 166 9.82 12.24 11.55
CA ASP A 166 9.51 13.64 11.29
C ASP A 166 8.17 14.02 11.92
N LEU A 167 8.21 14.78 13.00
CA LEU A 167 7.00 15.24 13.68
C LEU A 167 6.36 16.48 13.02
N SER A 168 7.02 17.06 12.02
CA SER A 168 6.51 18.21 11.27
C SER A 168 5.66 17.81 10.05
N CYS A 169 5.60 16.52 9.72
CA CYS A 169 4.86 16.01 8.55
C CYS A 169 3.32 16.04 8.70
N GLY A 170 2.79 16.54 9.82
CA GLY A 170 1.37 16.50 10.16
C GLY A 170 0.95 15.13 10.71
N THR A 171 -0.35 14.86 10.67
CA THR A 171 -0.96 13.65 11.23
C THR A 171 -1.72 12.83 10.18
N ILE A 172 -2.04 11.57 10.50
CA ILE A 172 -2.93 10.75 9.68
C ILE A 172 -4.31 11.41 9.61
N GLU A 173 -4.79 11.99 10.71
CA GLU A 173 -6.01 12.80 10.75
C GLU A 173 -5.99 13.94 9.71
N ASP A 174 -4.89 14.71 9.62
CA ASP A 174 -4.76 15.79 8.63
C ASP A 174 -4.90 15.25 7.19
N ASP A 175 -4.24 14.13 6.91
CA ASP A 175 -4.22 13.50 5.60
C ASP A 175 -5.61 12.97 5.20
N LEU A 176 -6.32 12.34 6.14
CA LEU A 176 -7.67 11.82 5.92
C LEU A 176 -8.70 12.95 5.75
N GLU A 177 -8.52 14.08 6.45
CA GLU A 177 -9.35 15.26 6.26
C GLU A 177 -9.15 15.86 4.86
N GLU A 178 -7.90 15.93 4.37
CA GLU A 178 -7.59 16.35 3.00
C GLU A 178 -8.24 15.44 1.96
N LEU A 179 -8.08 14.11 2.09
CA LEU A 179 -8.70 13.13 1.20
C LEU A 179 -10.24 13.25 1.19
N SER A 180 -10.84 13.51 2.36
CA SER A 180 -12.29 13.70 2.49
C SER A 180 -12.77 14.95 1.76
N ARG A 181 -12.00 16.05 1.78
CA ARG A 181 -12.31 17.27 1.01
C ARG A 181 -12.20 17.02 -0.49
N SER A 182 -11.12 16.39 -0.93
CA SER A 182 -10.92 16.04 -2.35
C SER A 182 -12.05 15.17 -2.88
N MET A 183 -12.58 14.26 -2.07
CA MET A 183 -13.76 13.47 -2.41
C MET A 183 -14.99 14.38 -2.65
N GLY A 184 -15.29 15.30 -1.72
CA GLY A 184 -16.44 16.21 -1.84
C GLY A 184 -16.39 17.09 -3.09
N GLU A 185 -15.21 17.59 -3.46
CA GLU A 185 -15.02 18.40 -4.68
C GLU A 185 -15.28 17.56 -5.95
N ASP A 186 -14.72 16.35 -6.01
CA ASP A 186 -14.84 15.43 -7.15
C ASP A 186 -16.27 14.91 -7.41
N PHE A 187 -17.12 14.92 -6.38
CA PHE A 187 -18.54 14.53 -6.45
C PHE A 187 -19.48 15.72 -6.62
N SER A 188 -19.06 16.94 -6.30
CA SER A 188 -19.83 18.17 -6.54
C SER A 188 -19.74 18.67 -8.00
N GLY A 189 -18.75 18.19 -8.76
CA GLY A 189 -18.48 18.59 -10.15
C GLY A 189 -19.35 17.95 -11.24
N GLY A 190 -20.40 17.20 -10.91
CA GLY A 190 -21.17 16.49 -11.94
C GLY A 190 -22.54 15.99 -11.53
N HIS A 191 -23.53 16.88 -11.52
CA HIS A 191 -24.91 16.58 -11.91
C HIS A 191 -25.60 17.86 -12.42
N ALA A 192 -25.34 18.20 -13.67
CA ALA A 192 -26.35 18.82 -14.52
C ALA A 192 -26.82 17.71 -15.47
N PHE A 193 -27.98 17.14 -15.18
CA PHE A 193 -28.79 16.43 -16.17
C PHE A 193 -29.53 17.46 -17.02
#